data_AF-A0AAV2QW65-F1
#
_entry.id   AF-A0AAV2QW65-F1
#
_cell.length_a   1.000
_cell.length_b   1.000
_cell.length_c   1.000
_cell.angle_alpha   90.00
_cell.angle_beta   90.00
_cell.angle_gamma   90.00
#
_symmetry.space_group_name_H-M   'P 1'
#
loop_
_entity.id
_entity.type
_entity.pdbx_description
1 polymer ?
#
loop_
_entity_poly.entity_id
_entity_poly.type
_entity_poly.pdbx_seq_one_letter_code
_entity_poly.pdbx_strand_id
1 'polypeptide(L)'
;MPSEEEDAIVPTLVTEKEVEESDEKGSTKMAPSDSKTEPESDIKKEVPISLPLATDKSFKATAKNCFRLVILGSSRVGKTSIVSRFLNNKFDDTYTPTIEDFHRKLYRIRGDVYQLDILDTSGNHPFPAMRRLSFLTGDLFILVFSVDSVESWEEVVRLREQILETKASVSNNCNSSGSGGVAGLGPKKKRINPRVPLVIAANKADKDRVSPH
;
A
#
# COMPACT_ATOMS: atom_id res chain seq x y z
N MET A 1 -37.66 7.39 -15.75
CA MET A 1 -36.93 6.78 -14.62
C MET A 1 -35.45 6.89 -14.96
N PRO A 2 -34.63 7.58 -14.15
CA PRO A 2 -33.20 7.63 -14.42
C PRO A 2 -32.61 6.26 -14.07
N SER A 3 -31.92 5.67 -15.04
CA SER A 3 -31.14 4.45 -14.91
C SER A 3 -30.01 4.67 -13.92
N GLU A 4 -29.97 3.86 -12.86
CA GLU A 4 -28.84 3.74 -11.95
C GLU A 4 -27.65 3.18 -12.74
N GLU A 5 -26.79 4.09 -13.20
CA GLU A 5 -25.47 3.75 -13.72
C GLU A 5 -24.67 3.25 -12.52
N GLU A 6 -24.44 1.94 -12.44
CA GLU A 6 -23.59 1.38 -11.39
C GLU A 6 -22.23 2.07 -11.45
N ASP A 7 -21.92 2.82 -10.39
CA ASP A 7 -20.62 3.47 -10.17
C ASP A 7 -19.52 2.40 -10.16
N ALA A 8 -19.03 2.05 -11.36
CA ALA A 8 -17.91 1.14 -11.51
C ALA A 8 -16.72 1.71 -10.75
N ILE A 9 -16.13 0.89 -9.86
CA ILE A 9 -14.85 1.20 -9.24
C ILE A 9 -13.83 1.15 -10.38
N VAL A 10 -13.50 2.30 -10.95
CA VAL A 10 -12.46 2.39 -11.99
C VAL A 10 -11.13 2.62 -11.29
N PRO A 11 -10.22 1.61 -11.24
CA PRO A 11 -8.87 1.83 -10.75
C PRO A 11 -8.11 2.67 -11.77
N THR A 12 -7.77 3.91 -11.42
CA THR A 12 -6.80 4.68 -12.19
C THR A 12 -5.41 4.30 -11.69
N LEU A 13 -4.72 3.45 -12.45
CA LEU A 13 -3.33 3.07 -12.18
C LEU A 13 -2.42 4.27 -12.45
N VAL A 14 -1.97 4.92 -11.38
CA VAL A 14 -0.81 5.82 -11.44
C VAL A 14 0.36 5.08 -10.81
N THR A 15 1.23 4.51 -11.63
CA THR A 15 2.52 3.99 -11.17
C THR A 15 3.52 5.12 -11.19
N GLU A 16 3.63 5.84 -10.07
CA GLU A 16 4.81 6.69 -9.83
C GLU A 16 5.98 5.76 -9.48
N LYS A 17 6.94 5.65 -10.40
CA LYS A 17 8.29 5.18 -10.11
C LYS A 17 9.18 6.42 -9.99
N GLU A 18 9.61 6.75 -8.78
CA GLU A 18 10.82 7.54 -8.52
C GLU A 18 11.68 6.75 -7.54
N VAL A 19 12.87 6.28 -7.92
CA VAL A 19 14.23 6.88 -7.90
C VAL A 19 15.02 6.26 -6.74
N GLU A 20 16.15 5.64 -7.08
CA GLU A 20 17.45 5.58 -6.35
C GLU A 20 18.46 5.04 -7.38
N GLU A 21 19.34 5.86 -7.97
CA GLU A 21 20.60 6.45 -7.45
C GLU A 21 21.71 5.41 -7.22
N SER A 22 22.82 5.58 -7.95
CA SER A 22 24.16 5.33 -7.40
C SER A 22 25.22 6.04 -8.24
N ASP A 23 25.89 6.99 -7.57
CA ASP A 23 27.14 7.62 -7.93
C ASP A 23 28.24 6.63 -8.34
N GLU A 24 29.06 6.99 -9.34
CA GLU A 24 30.47 6.63 -9.34
C GLU A 24 31.33 7.78 -9.88
N LYS A 25 32.32 8.21 -9.07
CA LYS A 25 33.33 9.23 -9.38
C LYS A 25 34.46 8.62 -10.22
N GLY A 26 34.95 9.35 -11.23
CA GLY A 26 36.21 8.97 -11.90
C GLY A 26 36.71 9.88 -13.04
N SER A 27 37.34 11.00 -12.67
CA SER A 27 38.60 11.55 -13.25
C SER A 27 38.84 11.65 -14.79
N THR A 28 38.98 12.91 -15.25
CA THR A 28 40.10 13.44 -16.08
C THR A 28 40.11 13.34 -17.64
N LYS A 29 40.10 14.55 -18.26
CA LYS A 29 40.82 15.08 -19.47
C LYS A 29 40.29 14.95 -20.93
N MET A 30 40.32 16.15 -21.55
CA MET A 30 40.77 16.52 -22.92
C MET A 30 39.76 16.54 -24.10
N ALA A 31 39.59 17.73 -24.68
CA ALA A 31 39.13 18.00 -26.06
C ALA A 31 40.28 17.73 -27.06
N PRO A 32 40.08 17.60 -28.40
CA PRO A 32 39.66 18.71 -29.27
C PRO A 32 38.88 18.39 -30.60
N SER A 33 38.35 19.48 -31.20
CA SER A 33 38.24 19.87 -32.64
C SER A 33 37.49 19.05 -33.73
N ASP A 34 36.53 19.76 -34.35
CA ASP A 34 36.21 19.93 -35.80
C ASP A 34 35.76 18.77 -36.72
N SER A 35 34.56 18.87 -37.31
CA SER A 35 34.36 19.29 -38.73
C SER A 35 32.94 19.02 -39.29
N LYS A 36 32.61 19.81 -40.32
CA LYS A 36 31.34 20.11 -41.04
C LYS A 36 30.65 18.95 -41.80
N THR A 37 29.31 19.04 -42.01
CA THR A 37 28.58 19.23 -43.31
C THR A 37 27.21 18.50 -43.38
N GLU A 38 26.16 19.25 -43.79
CA GLU A 38 24.73 18.95 -44.11
C GLU A 38 24.51 18.10 -45.42
N PRO A 39 23.30 17.82 -46.00
CA PRO A 39 21.88 18.13 -45.65
C PRO A 39 20.80 17.00 -45.85
N GLU A 40 19.55 17.33 -45.45
CA GLU A 40 18.19 16.98 -45.96
C GLU A 40 17.73 15.55 -46.35
N SER A 41 16.57 15.14 -45.79
CA SER A 41 15.39 14.76 -46.61
C SER A 41 14.07 14.78 -45.82
N ASP A 42 13.05 15.34 -46.49
CA ASP A 42 11.65 15.48 -46.09
C ASP A 42 10.90 14.16 -45.85
N ILE A 43 10.18 14.06 -44.73
CA ILE A 43 8.90 13.32 -44.67
C ILE A 43 7.88 14.15 -43.89
N LYS A 44 6.91 14.71 -44.63
CA LYS A 44 5.66 15.26 -44.11
C LYS A 44 4.66 14.13 -43.81
N LYS A 45 3.82 14.34 -42.79
CA LYS A 45 2.54 13.68 -42.37
C LYS A 45 2.66 13.26 -40.89
N GLU A 46 1.82 13.63 -39.94
CA GLU A 46 0.45 14.14 -39.89
C GLU A 46 0.26 14.88 -38.56
N VAL A 47 -0.70 15.81 -38.51
CA VAL A 47 -1.10 16.53 -37.29
C VAL A 47 -2.04 15.64 -36.48
N PRO A 48 -1.70 15.21 -35.24
CA PRO A 48 -2.70 14.65 -34.36
C PRO A 48 -3.51 15.80 -33.76
N ILE A 49 -4.81 15.74 -34.05
CA ILE A 49 -5.91 16.57 -33.58
C ILE A 49 -5.74 16.92 -32.10
N SER A 50 -5.64 18.22 -31.79
CA SER A 50 -5.75 18.71 -30.42
C SER A 50 -7.14 18.38 -29.86
N LEU A 51 -7.24 17.35 -29.04
CA LEU A 51 -8.40 17.18 -28.16
C LEU A 51 -8.45 18.36 -27.18
N PRO A 52 -9.64 18.90 -26.85
CA PRO A 52 -9.74 20.08 -26.03
C PRO A 52 -9.18 19.80 -24.64
N LEU A 53 -8.19 20.61 -24.24
CA LEU A 53 -7.67 20.70 -22.89
C LEU A 53 -8.77 21.24 -21.96
N ALA A 54 -9.69 20.37 -21.55
CA ALA A 54 -10.43 20.58 -20.33
C ALA A 54 -9.39 20.53 -19.20
N THR A 55 -9.23 21.65 -18.51
CA THR A 55 -8.39 21.80 -17.34
C THR A 55 -8.65 20.66 -16.36
N ASP A 56 -7.75 19.67 -16.35
CA ASP A 56 -7.87 18.52 -15.48
C ASP A 56 -7.62 19.02 -14.05
N LYS A 57 -8.69 19.15 -13.27
CA LYS A 57 -8.58 19.39 -11.84
C LYS A 57 -7.73 18.25 -11.30
N SER A 58 -6.50 18.57 -10.87
CA SER A 58 -5.56 17.67 -10.19
C SER A 58 -6.30 16.51 -9.52
N PHE A 59 -6.11 15.31 -10.05
CA PHE A 59 -6.71 14.09 -9.53
C PHE A 59 -6.08 13.77 -8.17
N LYS A 60 -6.53 14.46 -7.14
CA LYS A 60 -5.98 14.42 -5.79
C LYS A 60 -7.06 14.01 -4.81
N ALA A 61 -6.79 12.92 -4.10
CA ALA A 61 -7.64 12.52 -2.98
C ALA A 61 -7.54 13.59 -1.87
N THR A 62 -8.69 13.89 -1.26
CA THR A 62 -8.70 14.68 -0.01
C THR A 62 -8.08 13.85 1.10
N ALA A 63 -7.44 14.48 2.10
CA ALA A 63 -6.81 13.77 3.23
C ALA A 63 -7.75 12.76 3.94
N LYS A 64 -9.07 13.01 3.95
CA LYS A 64 -10.08 12.11 4.51
C LYS A 64 -10.32 10.83 3.70
N ASN A 65 -9.89 10.82 2.43
CA ASN A 65 -10.05 9.73 1.48
C ASN A 65 -8.71 9.00 1.21
N CYS A 66 -7.67 9.32 1.98
CA CYS A 66 -6.39 8.61 1.93
C CYS A 66 -6.38 7.53 3.01
N PHE A 67 -6.13 6.28 2.59
CA PHE A 67 -6.14 5.12 3.44
C PHE A 67 -4.84 4.35 3.27
N ARG A 68 -4.20 4.00 4.38
CA ARG A 68 -3.03 3.11 4.37
C ARG A 68 -3.43 1.69 4.75
N LEU A 69 -3.28 0.78 3.80
CA LEU A 69 -3.41 -0.65 3.98
C LEU A 69 -2.05 -1.27 4.29
N VAL A 70 -1.93 -1.95 5.42
CA VAL A 70 -0.71 -2.66 5.82
C VAL A 70 -0.94 -4.17 5.75
N ILE A 71 -0.04 -4.88 5.08
CA ILE A 71 -0.14 -6.33 4.89
C ILE A 71 0.96 -7.00 5.71
N LEU A 72 0.57 -7.91 6.60
CA LEU A 72 1.46 -8.52 7.60
C LEU A 72 1.28 -10.05 7.65
N GLY A 73 2.26 -10.73 8.21
CA GLY A 73 2.27 -12.20 8.34
C GLY A 73 3.66 -12.76 8.14
N SER A 74 3.87 -14.04 8.46
CA SER A 74 5.18 -14.69 8.40
C SER A 74 5.84 -14.64 7.02
N SER A 75 7.14 -14.93 6.96
CA SER A 75 7.82 -15.04 5.67
C SER A 75 7.20 -16.13 4.80
N ARG A 76 7.24 -15.94 3.48
CA ARG A 76 6.81 -16.94 2.48
C ARG A 76 5.34 -17.37 2.54
N VAL A 77 4.48 -16.65 3.27
CA VAL A 77 3.01 -16.88 3.27
C VAL A 77 2.31 -16.35 2.01
N GLY A 78 2.99 -15.53 1.19
CA GLY A 78 2.48 -15.01 -0.09
C GLY A 78 1.87 -13.60 -0.05
N LYS A 79 2.32 -12.74 0.87
CA LYS A 79 1.88 -11.33 0.96
C LYS A 79 2.10 -10.58 -0.37
N THR A 80 3.33 -10.58 -0.85
CA THR A 80 3.72 -9.96 -2.13
C THR A 80 2.99 -10.57 -3.32
N SER A 81 2.72 -11.88 -3.31
CA SER A 81 1.93 -12.54 -4.35
C SER A 81 0.49 -12.02 -4.38
N ILE A 82 -0.15 -11.84 -3.21
CA ILE A 82 -1.49 -11.24 -3.10
C ILE A 82 -1.48 -9.79 -3.60
N VAL A 83 -0.47 -9.01 -3.21
CA VAL A 83 -0.31 -7.60 -3.62
C VAL A 83 -0.11 -7.49 -5.13
N SER A 84 0.82 -8.24 -5.70
CA SER A 84 1.10 -8.24 -7.13
C SER A 84 -0.11 -8.71 -7.94
N ARG A 85 -0.85 -9.71 -7.44
CA ARG A 85 -2.08 -10.17 -8.07
C ARG A 85 -3.17 -9.10 -8.03
N PHE A 86 -3.31 -8.40 -6.92
CA PHE A 86 -4.26 -7.29 -6.79
C PHE A 86 -3.90 -6.07 -7.63
N LEU A 87 -2.60 -5.75 -7.74
CA LEU A 87 -2.14 -4.56 -8.45
C LEU A 87 -2.07 -4.76 -9.96
N ASN A 88 -1.46 -5.86 -10.38
CA ASN A 88 -1.01 -6.09 -11.76
C ASN A 88 -1.74 -7.27 -12.43
N ASN A 89 -2.63 -7.97 -11.72
CA ASN A 89 -3.22 -9.24 -12.16
C ASN A 89 -2.15 -10.30 -12.53
N LYS A 90 -0.95 -10.20 -11.96
CA LYS A 90 0.17 -11.11 -12.20
C LYS A 90 0.43 -12.00 -10.99
N PHE A 91 0.95 -13.18 -11.26
CA PHE A 91 1.46 -14.09 -10.25
C PHE A 91 2.80 -14.62 -10.74
N ASP A 92 3.80 -14.59 -9.86
CA ASP A 92 5.15 -15.10 -10.10
C ASP A 92 5.41 -16.18 -9.06
N ASP A 93 5.86 -17.34 -9.53
CA ASP A 93 6.23 -18.50 -8.71
C ASP A 93 7.61 -18.33 -8.05
N THR A 94 8.39 -17.35 -8.52
CA THR A 94 9.72 -17.08 -8.01
C THR A 94 9.63 -16.31 -6.69
N TYR A 95 10.26 -16.86 -5.64
CA TYR A 95 10.31 -16.19 -4.35
C TYR A 95 11.51 -15.27 -4.24
N THR A 96 11.26 -13.96 -4.33
CA THR A 96 12.21 -12.92 -3.92
C THR A 96 11.77 -12.36 -2.56
N PRO A 97 12.59 -12.43 -1.50
CA PRO A 97 12.24 -11.83 -0.22
C PRO A 97 12.04 -10.32 -0.35
N THR A 98 10.83 -9.83 -0.03
CA THR A 98 10.56 -8.40 0.10
C THR A 98 11.25 -7.84 1.35
N ILE A 99 11.73 -6.60 1.28
CA ILE A 99 12.18 -5.82 2.44
C ILE A 99 10.98 -5.03 2.97
N GLU A 100 10.52 -4.07 2.17
CA GLU A 100 9.30 -3.30 2.34
C GLU A 100 9.01 -2.63 0.99
N ASP A 101 7.84 -2.85 0.41
CA ASP A 101 7.41 -2.24 -0.85
C ASP A 101 6.19 -1.37 -0.61
N PHE A 102 6.19 -0.19 -1.23
CA PHE A 102 5.09 0.77 -1.16
C PHE A 102 4.41 0.90 -2.51
N HIS A 103 3.09 0.77 -2.52
CA HIS A 103 2.28 0.94 -3.73
C HIS A 103 1.15 1.92 -3.49
N ARG A 104 0.82 2.72 -4.50
CA ARG A 104 -0.29 3.67 -4.45
C ARG A 104 -1.27 3.39 -5.57
N LYS A 105 -2.57 3.33 -5.23
CA LYS A 105 -3.66 3.30 -6.20
C LYS A 105 -4.67 4.39 -5.88
N LEU A 106 -5.19 5.00 -6.93
CA LEU A 106 -6.28 5.96 -6.84
C LEU A 106 -7.54 5.32 -7.42
N TYR A 107 -8.64 5.44 -6.68
CA TYR A 107 -9.95 4.92 -7.06
C TYR A 107 -10.93 6.06 -7.16
N ARG A 108 -11.78 6.05 -8.19
CA ARG A 108 -12.94 6.93 -8.25
C ARG A 108 -14.17 6.13 -7.83
N ILE A 109 -14.80 6.55 -6.75
CA ILE A 109 -15.97 5.88 -6.17
C ILE A 109 -17.02 6.95 -5.90
N ARG A 110 -18.20 6.85 -6.54
CA ARG A 110 -19.32 7.78 -6.35
C ARG A 110 -18.94 9.25 -6.57
N GLY A 111 -18.11 9.51 -7.58
CA GLY A 111 -17.61 10.85 -7.91
C GLY A 111 -16.42 11.34 -7.09
N ASP A 112 -16.11 10.72 -5.95
CA ASP A 112 -14.98 11.07 -5.09
C ASP A 112 -13.72 10.25 -5.43
N VAL A 113 -12.56 10.88 -5.24
CA VAL A 113 -11.25 10.24 -5.40
C VAL A 113 -10.76 9.73 -4.05
N TYR A 114 -10.39 8.45 -4.03
CA TYR A 114 -9.83 7.72 -2.90
C TYR A 114 -8.41 7.30 -3.21
N GLN A 115 -7.52 7.45 -2.25
CA GLN A 115 -6.14 6.99 -2.33
C GLN A 115 -5.95 5.81 -1.39
N LEU A 116 -5.47 4.70 -1.94
CA LEU A 116 -5.06 3.53 -1.19
C LEU A 116 -3.55 3.37 -1.29
N ASP A 117 -2.90 3.55 -0.15
CA ASP A 117 -1.47 3.35 0.05
C ASP A 117 -1.26 1.95 0.64
N ILE A 118 -0.70 1.03 -0.14
CA ILE A 118 -0.48 -0.36 0.24
C ILE A 118 0.98 -0.50 0.66
N LEU A 119 1.17 -0.94 1.90
CA LEU A 119 2.47 -1.29 2.46
C LEU A 119 2.60 -2.81 2.48
N ASP A 120 3.35 -3.36 1.53
CA ASP A 120 3.76 -4.76 1.51
C ASP A 120 5.03 -4.92 2.33
N THR A 121 4.96 -5.66 3.44
CA THR A 121 6.11 -5.82 4.31
C THR A 121 6.80 -7.15 4.11
N SER A 122 8.10 -7.21 4.40
CA SER A 122 8.77 -8.47 4.70
C SER A 122 7.99 -9.28 5.74
N GLY A 123 8.05 -10.61 5.65
CA GLY A 123 7.53 -11.48 6.73
C GLY A 123 8.50 -11.70 7.87
N ASN A 124 9.68 -11.08 7.77
CA ASN A 124 10.67 -11.00 8.83
C ASN A 124 10.91 -9.52 9.08
N HIS A 125 10.46 -8.98 10.21
CA HIS A 125 10.77 -7.59 10.57
C HIS A 125 11.91 -7.56 11.59
N PRO A 126 13.18 -7.36 11.16
CA PRO A 126 14.31 -7.27 12.07
C PRO A 126 14.26 -6.01 12.95
N PHE A 127 13.47 -5.00 12.57
CA PHE A 127 13.35 -3.72 13.27
C PHE A 127 11.97 -3.55 13.93
N PRO A 128 11.85 -3.77 15.26
CA PRO A 128 10.58 -3.63 15.97
C PRO A 128 9.98 -2.22 15.90
N ALA A 129 10.82 -1.18 15.77
CA ALA A 129 10.38 0.21 15.66
C ALA A 129 9.56 0.45 14.38
N MET A 130 10.06 -0.04 13.23
CA MET A 130 9.35 0.07 11.94
C MET A 130 8.01 -0.65 12.00
N ARG A 131 7.99 -1.87 12.57
CA ARG A 131 6.75 -2.64 12.77
C ARG A 131 5.72 -1.87 13.60
N ARG A 132 6.13 -1.28 14.72
CA ARG A 132 5.25 -0.45 15.56
C ARG A 132 4.73 0.78 14.82
N LEU A 133 5.58 1.42 14.01
CA LEU A 133 5.17 2.53 13.17
C LEU A 133 4.08 2.09 12.18
N SER A 134 4.22 0.94 11.53
CA SER A 134 3.18 0.41 10.63
C SER A 134 1.84 0.20 11.35
N PHE A 135 1.85 -0.26 12.61
CA PHE A 135 0.62 -0.43 13.41
C PHE A 135 -0.03 0.90 13.80
N LEU A 136 0.76 1.89 14.22
CA LEU A 136 0.26 3.20 14.59
C LEU A 136 -0.40 3.88 13.39
N THR A 137 0.23 3.74 12.25
CA THR A 137 0.07 4.61 11.11
C THR A 137 -0.86 3.97 10.04
N GLY A 138 -0.99 2.63 10.00
CA GLY A 138 -1.93 1.93 9.12
C GLY A 138 -3.41 2.13 9.48
N ASP A 139 -4.27 2.35 8.48
CA ASP A 139 -5.72 2.50 8.66
C ASP A 139 -6.47 1.16 8.49
N LEU A 140 -5.94 0.28 7.63
CA LEU A 140 -6.46 -1.06 7.37
C LEU A 140 -5.34 -2.09 7.51
N PHE A 141 -5.70 -3.30 7.94
CA PHE A 141 -4.76 -4.40 8.11
C PHE A 141 -5.24 -5.67 7.41
N ILE A 142 -4.35 -6.31 6.64
CA ILE A 142 -4.55 -7.68 6.17
C ILE A 142 -3.48 -8.55 6.81
N LEU A 143 -3.92 -9.55 7.57
CA LEU A 143 -3.05 -10.55 8.18
C LEU A 143 -3.10 -11.82 7.34
N VAL A 144 -1.98 -12.19 6.72
CA VAL A 144 -1.88 -13.34 5.84
C VAL A 144 -1.17 -14.47 6.56
N PHE A 145 -1.79 -15.64 6.60
CA PHE A 145 -1.14 -16.89 7.01
C PHE A 145 -1.25 -17.91 5.87
N SER A 146 -0.47 -18.97 5.97
CA SER A 146 -0.46 -20.06 5.00
C SER A 146 -1.18 -21.26 5.63
N VAL A 147 -2.14 -21.86 4.92
CA VAL A 147 -2.87 -23.03 5.44
C VAL A 147 -1.94 -24.22 5.72
N ASP A 148 -0.81 -24.29 5.01
CA ASP A 148 0.23 -25.31 5.16
C ASP A 148 1.17 -25.09 6.37
N SER A 149 0.96 -24.03 7.18
CA SER A 149 1.86 -23.67 8.28
C SER A 149 1.12 -23.14 9.51
N VAL A 150 1.06 -23.97 10.56
CA VAL A 150 0.49 -23.60 11.87
C VAL A 150 1.26 -22.44 12.51
N GLU A 151 2.58 -22.42 12.41
CA GLU A 151 3.42 -21.33 12.91
C GLU A 151 3.03 -19.97 12.29
N SER A 152 2.65 -19.97 11.01
CA SER A 152 2.21 -18.75 10.34
C SER A 152 0.86 -18.23 10.86
N TRP A 153 -0.01 -19.13 11.33
CA TRP A 153 -1.26 -18.77 12.00
C TRP A 153 -1.01 -18.20 13.39
N GLU A 154 -0.13 -18.81 14.17
CA GLU A 154 0.24 -18.31 15.51
C GLU A 154 0.82 -16.89 15.44
N GLU A 155 1.66 -16.60 14.45
CA GLU A 155 2.17 -15.24 14.23
C GLU A 155 1.05 -14.26 13.86
N VAL A 156 0.06 -14.66 13.05
CA VAL A 156 -1.10 -13.82 12.74
C VAL A 156 -1.92 -13.50 14.00
N VAL A 157 -2.12 -14.47 14.90
CA VAL A 157 -2.79 -14.23 16.19
C VAL A 157 -2.03 -13.20 17.01
N ARG A 158 -0.70 -13.35 17.13
CA ARG A 158 0.16 -12.40 17.85
C ARG A 158 0.11 -11.00 17.25
N LEU A 159 0.20 -10.89 15.92
CA LEU A 159 0.13 -9.62 15.20
C LEU A 159 -1.21 -8.91 15.43
N ARG A 160 -2.32 -9.66 15.40
CA ARG A 160 -3.66 -9.12 15.67
C ARG A 160 -3.73 -8.49 17.06
N GLU A 161 -3.24 -9.18 18.08
CA GLU A 161 -3.24 -8.66 19.46
C GLU A 161 -2.42 -7.38 19.57
N GLN A 162 -1.22 -7.35 19.00
CA GLN A 162 -0.34 -6.18 19.01
C GLN A 162 -0.96 -4.96 18.30
N ILE A 163 -1.64 -5.17 17.17
CA ILE A 163 -2.33 -4.10 16.44
C ILE A 163 -3.46 -3.53 17.30
N LEU A 164 -4.30 -4.40 17.88
CA LEU A 164 -5.43 -3.98 18.71
C LEU A 164 -4.96 -3.22 19.96
N GLU A 165 -3.90 -3.67 20.62
CA GLU A 165 -3.30 -2.99 21.77
C GLU A 165 -2.73 -1.62 21.39
N THR A 166 -2.00 -1.55 20.27
CA THR A 166 -1.44 -0.30 19.74
C THR A 166 -2.55 0.71 19.43
N LYS A 167 -3.59 0.28 18.72
CA LYS A 167 -4.73 1.15 18.36
C LYS A 167 -5.55 1.58 19.57
N ALA A 168 -5.76 0.71 20.56
CA ALA A 168 -6.46 1.05 21.80
C ALA A 168 -5.71 2.11 22.62
N SER A 169 -4.38 2.03 22.66
CA SER A 169 -3.54 2.99 23.38
C SER A 169 -3.63 4.40 22.78
N VAL A 170 -3.67 4.51 21.45
CA VAL A 170 -3.86 5.79 20.75
C VAL A 170 -5.24 6.39 21.04
N SER A 171 -6.30 5.57 21.01
CA SER A 171 -7.67 6.04 21.25
C SER A 171 -7.94 6.48 22.69
N ASN A 172 -7.18 5.98 23.66
CA ASN A 172 -7.35 6.39 25.06
C ASN A 172 -6.67 7.73 25.35
N ASN A 173 -5.57 8.04 24.65
CA ASN A 173 -4.77 9.24 24.92
C ASN A 173 -5.39 10.53 24.33
N CYS A 174 -6.29 10.42 23.36
CA CYS A 174 -7.00 11.58 22.80
C CYS A 174 -8.20 12.04 23.66
N ASN A 175 -8.62 11.24 24.64
CA ASN A 175 -9.77 11.54 25.51
C ASN A 175 -9.38 12.23 26.83
N SER A 176 -8.09 12.52 27.04
CA SER A 176 -7.53 13.15 28.24
C SER A 176 -7.03 14.59 28.03
N SER A 177 -7.19 15.18 26.83
CA SER A 177 -6.77 16.56 26.53
C SER A 177 -7.80 17.64 26.94
N GLY A 178 -8.76 17.30 27.81
CA GLY A 178 -9.74 18.23 28.37
C GLY A 178 -9.76 18.23 29.90
N SER A 179 -9.20 19.30 30.48
CA SER A 179 -9.34 19.76 31.88
C SER A 179 -8.51 19.03 32.94
N GLY A 180 -7.53 19.77 33.50
CA GLY A 180 -7.02 19.52 34.83
C GLY A 180 -8.16 19.62 35.85
N GLY A 181 -8.42 18.51 36.53
CA GLY A 181 -9.46 18.41 37.53
C GLY A 181 -9.12 17.29 38.50
N VAL A 182 -9.04 17.66 39.78
CA VAL A 182 -8.78 16.85 40.97
C VAL A 182 -9.43 15.46 40.92
N ALA A 183 -8.68 14.45 41.36
CA ALA A 183 -9.09 13.06 41.46
C ALA A 183 -10.39 12.89 42.27
N GLY A 184 -11.51 12.75 41.56
CA GLY A 184 -12.79 12.31 42.09
C GLY A 184 -13.16 10.96 41.48
N LEU A 185 -13.51 9.98 42.31
CA LEU A 185 -14.03 8.68 41.89
C LEU A 185 -15.30 8.86 41.05
N GLY A 186 -15.16 8.86 39.73
CA GLY A 186 -16.24 8.89 38.76
C GLY A 186 -16.48 7.52 38.09
N PRO A 187 -17.68 7.29 37.51
CA PRO A 187 -18.10 5.98 37.00
C PRO A 187 -17.21 5.49 35.85
N LYS A 188 -16.89 4.19 35.85
CA LYS A 188 -16.03 3.52 34.86
C LYS A 188 -16.52 3.81 33.43
N LYS A 189 -15.85 4.72 32.71
CA LYS A 189 -16.11 5.00 31.30
C LYS A 189 -16.01 3.69 30.51
N LYS A 190 -17.10 3.31 29.82
CA LYS A 190 -17.10 2.13 28.93
C LYS A 190 -15.96 2.26 27.92
N ARG A 191 -15.06 1.28 27.90
CA ARG A 191 -13.97 1.19 26.92
C ARG A 191 -14.59 1.14 25.52
N ILE A 192 -14.45 2.20 24.74
CA ILE A 192 -14.78 2.18 23.32
C ILE A 192 -13.57 1.53 22.66
N ASN A 193 -13.68 0.25 22.31
CA ASN A 193 -12.62 -0.40 21.53
C ASN A 193 -12.58 0.28 20.14
N PRO A 194 -11.42 0.80 19.70
CA PRO A 194 -11.33 1.40 18.37
C PRO A 194 -11.71 0.35 17.33
N ARG A 195 -12.55 0.73 16.38
CA ARG A 195 -12.87 -0.11 15.23
C ARG A 195 -11.66 -0.13 14.30
N VAL A 196 -10.89 -1.19 14.35
CA VAL A 196 -9.75 -1.43 13.45
C VAL A 196 -10.23 -2.34 12.33
N PRO A 197 -10.36 -1.85 11.08
CA PRO A 197 -10.64 -2.70 9.93
C PRO A 197 -9.48 -3.69 9.74
N LEU A 198 -9.76 -4.96 9.99
CA LEU A 198 -8.78 -6.04 9.95
C LEU A 198 -9.38 -7.25 9.26
N VAL A 199 -8.66 -7.78 8.28
CA VAL A 199 -9.00 -9.00 7.54
C VAL A 199 -7.91 -10.03 7.80
N ILE A 200 -8.31 -11.28 7.99
CA ILE A 200 -7.38 -12.42 8.05
C ILE A 200 -7.56 -13.21 6.76
N ALA A 201 -6.46 -13.43 6.04
CA ALA A 201 -6.42 -14.16 4.78
C ALA A 201 -5.68 -15.49 4.96
N ALA A 202 -6.40 -16.60 4.74
CA ALA A 202 -5.83 -17.93 4.64
C ALA A 202 -5.34 -18.16 3.22
N ASN A 203 -4.02 -18.12 3.01
CA ASN A 203 -3.41 -18.26 1.69
C ASN A 203 -2.92 -19.70 1.43
N LYS A 204 -2.69 -20.01 0.15
CA LYS A 204 -2.26 -21.33 -0.36
C LYS A 204 -3.26 -22.48 -0.18
N ALA A 205 -4.55 -22.17 -0.10
CA ALA A 205 -5.63 -23.16 0.01
C ALA A 205 -5.74 -24.10 -1.22
N ASP A 206 -5.09 -23.77 -2.32
CA ASP A 206 -4.93 -24.64 -3.48
C ASP A 206 -4.12 -25.91 -3.17
N LYS A 207 -3.19 -25.87 -2.20
CA LYS A 207 -2.33 -27.00 -1.87
C LYS A 207 -3.03 -28.13 -1.11
N ASP A 208 -4.11 -27.82 -0.37
CA ASP A 208 -4.89 -28.82 0.37
C ASP A 208 -5.63 -29.79 -0.55
N ARG A 209 -5.65 -29.54 -1.87
CA ARG A 209 -6.33 -30.36 -2.87
C ARG A 209 -5.46 -31.44 -3.52
N VAL A 210 -4.17 -31.55 -3.17
CA VAL A 210 -3.33 -32.65 -3.65
C VAL A 210 -3.55 -33.85 -2.74
N SER A 211 -4.55 -34.65 -3.10
CA SER A 211 -4.93 -35.90 -2.43
C SER A 211 -3.75 -36.87 -2.30
N PRO A 212 -3.71 -37.69 -1.22
CA PRO A 212 -2.74 -38.78 -1.11
C PRO A 212 -2.99 -39.78 -2.23
N HIS A 213 -1.96 -40.03 -3.04
CA HIS A 213 -1.90 -41.21 -3.90
C HIS A 213 -1.56 -42.45 -3.08
#